data_AF-A0AAW1NZS6-F1
#
_entry.id   AF-A0AAW1NZS6-F1
#
_cell.length_a   1.000
_cell.length_b   1.000
_cell.length_c   1.000
_cell.angle_alpha   90.00
_cell.angle_beta   90.00
_cell.angle_gamma   90.00
#
_symmetry.space_group_name_H-M   'P 1'
#
loop_
_entity.id
_entity.type
_entity.pdbx_description
1 polymer ?
#
loop_
_entity_poly.entity_id
_entity_poly.type
_entity_poly.pdbx_seq_one_letter_code
_entity_poly.pdbx_strand_id
1 'polypeptide(L)'
;MSIPAEVWQRAARLFTAVTLAVICGYSAASWIGTDDQDVFRQAKSATAAAGITCTALQAPVIGHLALAGIENLVGTMIGGWLGFACFILGHEAQERYGSDTKMTQFLLRAGLAPFVGVLGVFAGWQMGMEISGKLVLLTYLLVNINNDDYEHAFEFTLSRICGIVVGVTCSHIAHLVVFPKSATKQALKQFGVALSSLLELNAEQAWGPDHLTIEAGGVQANGLSAPLLLPATSGGRGASAGEAQRGNFYGTINNSLNTCEALVRPARYEVLVGQKGPFSCFLPTWGQPCWPGSWQLPSTQLLQAAPALRRMARLLYALSLLLEDGILADGLARLERGAPEGSEGLPCAAPRHLAQLLQAALQDMASGFASHAAIPSGNLHTFLKAVPSTSSQPGFASVNPLQQAAHDMTDACSPAFQAVQVRWHAFQFLMEQLSSETAAMYNTMQDLVTELV
;
A
#
# COMPACT_ATOMS: atom_id res chain seq x y z
N MET A 1 -9.39 -22.30 21.27
CA MET A 1 -8.93 -21.18 20.43
C MET A 1 -7.58 -21.57 19.82
N SER A 2 -7.47 -21.65 18.50
CA SER A 2 -6.19 -21.93 17.83
C SER A 2 -5.34 -20.66 17.79
N ILE A 3 -4.06 -20.77 18.13
CA ILE A 3 -3.11 -19.66 18.02
C ILE A 3 -2.90 -19.36 16.53
N PRO A 4 -2.99 -18.09 16.07
CA PRO A 4 -2.75 -17.75 14.67
C PRO A 4 -1.36 -18.18 14.21
N ALA A 5 -1.24 -18.76 13.02
CA ALA A 5 0.04 -19.22 12.46
C ALA A 5 1.11 -18.12 12.40
N GLU A 6 0.68 -16.86 12.27
CA GLU A 6 1.58 -15.71 12.26
C GLU A 6 2.33 -15.50 13.59
N VAL A 7 1.66 -15.80 14.71
CA VAL A 7 2.27 -15.68 16.05
C VAL A 7 3.38 -16.73 16.18
N TRP A 8 3.12 -17.97 15.74
CA TRP A 8 4.13 -19.04 15.71
C TRP A 8 5.32 -18.71 14.81
N GLN A 9 5.08 -18.14 13.63
CA GLN A 9 6.15 -17.73 12.73
C GLN A 9 7.03 -16.63 13.35
N ARG A 10 6.43 -15.64 14.02
CA ARG A 10 7.17 -14.58 14.73
C ARG A 10 7.98 -15.16 15.89
N ALA A 11 7.38 -16.04 16.69
CA ALA A 11 8.06 -16.71 17.79
C ALA A 11 9.26 -17.54 17.31
N ALA A 12 9.10 -18.30 16.20
CA ALA A 12 10.18 -19.10 15.62
C ALA A 12 11.35 -18.23 15.11
N ARG A 13 11.06 -17.11 14.44
CA ARG A 13 12.08 -16.15 14.01
C ARG A 13 12.82 -15.56 15.20
N LEU A 14 12.10 -15.11 16.23
CA LEU A 14 12.69 -14.54 17.44
C LEU A 14 13.58 -15.56 18.15
N PHE A 15 13.07 -16.78 18.34
CA PHE A 15 13.82 -17.87 18.95
C PHE A 15 15.14 -18.12 18.20
N THR A 16 15.07 -18.17 16.87
CA THR A 16 16.25 -18.39 16.01
C THR A 16 17.24 -17.22 16.11
N ALA A 17 16.75 -15.98 16.04
CA ALA A 17 17.60 -14.78 16.15
C ALA A 17 18.33 -14.68 17.49
N VAL A 18 17.61 -14.94 18.60
CA VAL A 18 18.20 -14.93 19.95
C VAL A 18 19.19 -16.08 20.11
N THR A 19 18.86 -17.28 19.62
CA THR A 19 19.76 -18.43 19.66
C THR A 19 21.06 -18.15 18.89
N LEU A 20 20.95 -17.57 17.69
CA LEU A 20 22.12 -17.15 16.90
C LEU A 20 22.96 -16.12 17.65
N ALA A 21 22.34 -15.09 18.23
CA ALA A 21 23.05 -14.07 19.00
C ALA A 21 23.80 -14.65 20.20
N VAL A 22 23.18 -15.59 20.93
CA VAL A 22 23.79 -16.29 22.06
C VAL A 22 24.97 -17.16 21.59
N ILE A 23 24.82 -17.93 20.51
CA ILE A 23 25.90 -18.74 19.95
C ILE A 23 27.08 -17.88 19.53
N CYS A 24 26.82 -16.75 18.84
CA CYS A 24 27.86 -15.81 18.45
C CYS A 24 28.60 -15.25 19.68
N GLY A 25 27.86 -14.89 20.72
CA GLY A 25 28.42 -14.41 21.99
C GLY A 25 29.33 -15.41 22.69
N TYR A 26 28.86 -16.66 22.87
CA TYR A 26 29.65 -17.73 23.46
C TYR A 26 30.89 -18.09 22.62
N SER A 27 30.72 -18.13 21.30
CA SER A 27 31.83 -18.45 20.38
C SER A 27 32.91 -17.38 20.45
N ALA A 28 32.53 -16.09 20.46
CA ALA A 28 33.47 -14.98 20.63
C ALA A 28 34.21 -15.06 21.98
N ALA A 29 33.49 -15.33 23.07
CA ALA A 29 34.11 -15.49 24.39
C ALA A 29 35.08 -16.68 24.45
N SER A 30 34.77 -17.81 23.82
CA SER A 30 35.67 -18.97 23.76
C SER A 30 36.93 -18.74 22.94
N TRP A 31 36.85 -17.90 21.90
CA TRP A 31 37.97 -17.62 21.01
C TRP A 31 39.03 -16.71 21.64
N ILE A 32 38.63 -15.82 22.55
CA ILE A 32 39.53 -14.81 23.10
C ILE A 32 40.35 -15.36 24.30
N GLY A 33 40.08 -16.59 24.75
CA GLY A 33 40.78 -17.21 25.88
C GLY A 33 40.21 -16.72 27.23
N THR A 34 40.22 -17.61 28.22
CA THR A 34 39.50 -17.43 29.49
C THR A 34 40.22 -16.58 30.53
N ASP A 35 41.45 -16.17 30.26
CA ASP A 35 42.32 -15.57 31.29
C ASP A 35 42.03 -14.08 31.52
N ASP A 36 41.36 -13.41 30.57
CA ASP A 36 40.98 -12.00 30.68
C ASP A 36 39.49 -11.86 31.08
N GLN A 37 39.25 -11.58 32.37
CA GLN A 37 37.89 -11.41 32.90
C GLN A 37 37.16 -10.20 32.30
N ASP A 38 37.87 -9.18 31.86
CA ASP A 38 37.26 -7.94 31.36
C ASP A 38 36.73 -8.14 29.94
N VAL A 39 37.48 -8.85 29.10
CA VAL A 39 36.99 -9.24 27.77
C VAL A 39 35.76 -10.13 27.87
N PHE A 40 35.74 -11.07 28.82
CA PHE A 40 34.55 -11.91 29.06
C PHE A 40 33.33 -11.08 29.48
N ARG A 41 33.51 -10.06 30.33
CA ARG A 41 32.45 -9.13 30.72
C ARG A 41 31.94 -8.34 29.51
N GLN A 42 32.84 -7.84 28.67
CA GLN A 42 32.48 -7.10 27.45
C GLN A 42 31.73 -7.99 26.43
N ALA A 43 32.18 -9.23 26.23
CA ALA A 43 31.50 -10.20 25.36
C ALA A 43 30.09 -10.52 25.87
N LYS A 44 29.93 -10.75 27.18
CA LYS A 44 28.60 -10.96 27.80
C LYS A 44 27.70 -9.74 27.64
N SER A 45 28.25 -8.56 27.84
CA SER A 45 27.58 -7.26 27.68
C SER A 45 27.08 -7.04 26.24
N ALA A 46 27.93 -7.32 25.25
CA ALA A 46 27.59 -7.25 23.83
C ALA A 46 26.53 -8.28 23.46
N THR A 47 26.63 -9.51 23.97
CA THR A 47 25.66 -10.59 23.73
C THR A 47 24.28 -10.24 24.29
N ALA A 48 24.23 -9.65 25.50
CA ALA A 48 22.98 -9.17 26.08
C ALA A 48 22.36 -8.05 25.23
N ALA A 49 23.16 -7.10 24.75
CA ALA A 49 22.69 -6.05 23.85
C ALA A 49 22.17 -6.63 22.53
N ALA A 50 22.84 -7.64 21.97
CA ALA A 50 22.40 -8.35 20.78
C ALA A 50 21.04 -9.03 21.01
N GLY A 51 20.87 -9.74 22.12
CA GLY A 51 19.60 -10.40 22.47
C GLY A 51 18.44 -9.41 22.62
N ILE A 52 18.66 -8.30 23.33
CA ILE A 52 17.66 -7.23 23.46
C ILE A 52 17.31 -6.66 22.07
N THR A 53 18.32 -6.43 21.23
CA THR A 53 18.12 -5.93 19.87
C THR A 53 17.30 -6.91 19.03
N CYS A 54 17.56 -8.21 19.13
CA CYS A 54 16.75 -9.25 18.47
C CYS A 54 15.28 -9.21 18.93
N THR A 55 15.03 -8.95 20.21
CA THR A 55 13.65 -8.82 20.74
C THR A 55 12.95 -7.55 20.29
N ALA A 56 13.68 -6.43 20.20
CA ALA A 56 13.15 -5.15 19.77
C ALA A 56 12.90 -5.09 18.26
N LEU A 57 13.72 -5.77 17.46
CA LEU A 57 13.60 -5.87 16.01
C LEU A 57 12.70 -7.03 15.60
N GLN A 58 11.41 -6.87 15.84
CA GLN A 58 10.39 -7.75 15.28
C GLN A 58 9.63 -7.03 14.17
N ALA A 59 9.74 -7.54 12.95
CA ALA A 59 9.01 -7.02 11.81
C ALA A 59 8.22 -8.15 11.11
N PRO A 60 7.06 -7.84 10.52
CA PRO A 60 6.29 -8.85 9.79
C PRO A 60 6.98 -9.26 8.48
N VAL A 61 7.72 -8.34 7.84
CA VAL A 61 8.34 -8.49 6.51
C VAL A 61 9.80 -8.04 6.49
N ILE A 62 10.58 -8.57 5.55
CA ILE A 62 12.04 -8.36 5.45
C ILE A 62 12.38 -6.88 5.24
N GLY A 63 11.69 -6.18 4.33
CA GLY A 63 11.97 -4.76 4.05
C GLY A 63 11.74 -3.83 5.26
N HIS A 64 10.75 -4.13 6.11
CA HIS A 64 10.54 -3.40 7.36
C HIS A 64 11.66 -3.66 8.36
N LEU A 65 12.17 -4.89 8.41
CA LEU A 65 13.30 -5.22 9.25
C LEU A 65 14.58 -4.51 8.79
N ALA A 66 14.81 -4.43 7.47
CA ALA A 66 15.94 -3.72 6.90
C ALA A 66 15.91 -2.24 7.28
N LEU A 67 14.77 -1.58 7.09
CA LEU A 67 14.58 -0.18 7.48
C LEU A 67 14.79 0.01 8.99
N ALA A 68 14.11 -0.78 9.82
CA ALA A 68 14.26 -0.71 11.28
C ALA A 68 15.69 -1.03 11.73
N GLY A 69 16.37 -1.96 11.06
CA GLY A 69 17.76 -2.30 11.31
C GLY A 69 18.70 -1.12 11.04
N ILE A 70 18.54 -0.45 9.90
CA ILE A 70 19.33 0.76 9.57
C ILE A 70 19.05 1.88 10.56
N GLU A 71 17.77 2.14 10.86
CA GLU A 71 17.39 3.14 11.87
C GLU A 71 18.02 2.82 13.24
N ASN A 72 18.01 1.56 13.64
CA ASN A 72 18.63 1.12 14.88
C ASN A 72 20.15 1.28 14.86
N LEU A 73 20.81 0.94 13.75
CA LEU A 73 22.26 1.08 13.60
C LEU A 73 22.68 2.56 13.68
N VAL A 74 22.04 3.42 12.90
CA VAL A 74 22.34 4.86 12.86
C VAL A 74 22.11 5.51 14.21
N GLY A 75 20.94 5.28 14.81
CA GLY A 75 20.61 5.84 16.13
C GLY A 75 21.57 5.37 17.21
N THR A 76 21.96 4.10 17.16
CA THR A 76 22.91 3.49 18.11
C THR A 76 24.31 4.05 17.97
N MET A 77 24.81 4.18 16.73
CA MET A 77 26.15 4.72 16.49
C MET A 77 26.22 6.17 16.98
N ILE A 78 25.26 7.00 16.57
CA ILE A 78 25.24 8.42 16.97
C ILE A 78 25.08 8.54 18.49
N GLY A 79 24.11 7.86 19.09
CA GLY A 79 23.88 7.90 20.54
C GLY A 79 25.07 7.36 21.34
N GLY A 80 25.67 6.25 20.90
CA GLY A 80 26.85 5.67 21.53
C GLY A 80 28.05 6.62 21.50
N TRP A 81 28.36 7.22 20.34
CA TRP A 81 29.46 8.18 20.22
C TRP A 81 29.22 9.46 21.00
N LEU A 82 27.98 9.98 21.02
CA LEU A 82 27.62 11.14 21.84
C LEU A 82 27.73 10.83 23.34
N GLY A 83 27.31 9.63 23.75
CA GLY A 83 27.42 9.15 25.12
C GLY A 83 28.88 9.05 25.56
N PHE A 84 29.73 8.48 24.71
CA PHE A 84 31.17 8.40 24.93
C PHE A 84 31.81 9.80 25.02
N ALA A 85 31.51 10.70 24.07
CA ALA A 85 32.04 12.07 24.10
C ALA A 85 31.64 12.82 25.38
N CYS A 86 30.37 12.73 25.80
CA CYS A 86 29.91 13.36 27.04
C CYS A 86 30.55 12.73 28.29
N PHE A 87 30.79 11.42 28.27
CA PHE A 87 31.49 10.73 29.35
C PHE A 87 32.93 11.24 29.49
N ILE A 88 33.69 11.36 28.39
CA ILE A 88 35.07 11.88 28.39
C ILE A 88 35.11 13.34 28.83
N LEU A 89 34.24 14.20 28.28
CA LEU A 89 34.16 15.61 28.67
C LEU A 89 33.81 15.79 30.15
N GLY A 90 32.92 14.94 30.69
CA GLY A 90 32.60 14.94 32.10
C GLY A 90 33.75 14.46 32.99
N HIS A 91 34.60 13.57 32.48
CA HIS A 91 35.82 13.16 33.18
C HIS A 91 36.87 14.29 33.18
N GLU A 92 37.17 14.87 32.03
CA GLU A 92 38.11 16.01 31.94
C GLU A 92 37.66 17.22 32.76
N ALA A 93 36.36 17.52 32.77
CA ALA A 93 35.82 18.58 33.59
C ALA A 93 36.01 18.30 35.09
N GLN A 94 35.82 17.06 35.53
CA GLN A 94 36.09 16.67 36.91
C GLN A 94 37.56 16.92 37.27
N GLU A 95 38.49 16.48 36.42
CA GLU A 95 39.92 16.62 36.64
C GLU A 95 40.34 18.10 36.73
N ARG A 96 39.82 18.95 35.84
CA ARG A 96 40.17 20.38 35.80
C ARG A 96 39.60 21.19 36.97
N TYR A 97 38.38 20.90 37.41
CA TYR A 97 37.71 21.70 38.43
C TYR A 97 37.92 21.17 39.86
N GLY A 98 38.61 20.03 40.03
CA GLY A 98 39.09 19.53 41.32
C GLY A 98 38.01 19.32 42.38
N SER A 99 36.72 19.25 41.99
CA SER A 99 35.63 19.18 42.95
C SER A 99 35.37 17.74 43.39
N ASP A 100 35.25 17.56 44.70
CA ASP A 100 35.00 16.31 45.42
C ASP A 100 33.60 15.70 45.16
N THR A 101 32.99 16.05 44.03
CA THR A 101 31.59 15.78 43.76
C THR A 101 31.46 14.98 42.49
N LYS A 102 31.38 13.67 42.65
CA LYS A 102 30.67 12.75 41.72
C LYS A 102 29.34 13.36 41.23
N MET A 103 28.73 14.21 42.06
CA MET A 103 27.58 15.05 41.72
C MET A 103 27.78 15.97 40.51
N THR A 104 28.94 16.61 40.33
CA THR A 104 29.18 17.52 39.18
C THR A 104 29.20 16.72 37.86
N GLN A 105 29.85 15.55 37.86
CA GLN A 105 29.83 14.64 36.72
C GLN A 105 28.42 14.14 36.44
N PHE A 106 27.72 13.69 37.49
CA PHE A 106 26.35 13.22 37.35
C PHE A 106 25.43 14.31 36.80
N LEU A 107 25.53 15.55 37.31
CA LEU A 107 24.73 16.68 36.86
C LEU A 107 25.04 17.06 35.40
N LEU A 108 26.31 17.02 34.99
CA LEU A 108 26.66 17.29 33.59
C LEU A 108 26.11 16.19 32.66
N ARG A 109 26.32 14.92 33.02
CA ARG A 109 25.88 13.75 32.24
C ARG A 109 24.36 13.66 32.15
N ALA A 110 23.67 13.81 33.29
CA ALA A 110 22.22 13.79 33.38
C ALA A 110 21.59 15.06 32.77
N GLY A 111 22.22 16.22 32.97
CA GLY A 111 21.75 17.51 32.45
C GLY A 111 21.80 17.61 30.93
N LEU A 112 22.75 16.93 30.27
CA LEU A 112 22.83 16.88 28.81
C LEU A 112 21.84 15.89 28.17
N ALA A 113 21.33 14.90 28.93
CA ALA A 113 20.45 13.87 28.38
C ALA A 113 19.15 14.42 27.75
N PRO A 114 18.41 15.38 28.38
CA PRO A 114 17.25 15.99 27.77
C PRO A 114 17.56 16.69 26.44
N PHE A 115 18.70 17.38 26.34
CA PHE A 115 19.10 18.06 25.12
C PHE A 115 19.39 17.07 23.99
N VAL A 116 20.13 16.00 24.28
CA VAL A 116 20.38 14.91 23.33
C VAL A 116 19.07 14.24 22.92
N GLY A 117 18.13 14.06 23.85
CA GLY A 117 16.80 13.52 23.57
C GLY A 117 15.97 14.38 22.63
N VAL A 118 15.89 15.69 22.91
CA VAL A 118 15.16 16.64 22.05
C VAL A 118 15.81 16.72 20.67
N LEU A 119 17.13 16.84 20.60
CA LEU A 119 17.86 16.90 19.34
C LEU A 119 17.71 15.61 18.54
N GLY A 120 17.82 14.45 19.19
CA GLY A 120 17.67 13.13 18.57
C GLY A 120 16.27 12.92 18.00
N VAL A 121 15.22 13.24 18.76
CA VAL A 121 13.84 13.14 18.28
C VAL A 121 13.56 14.13 17.14
N PHE A 122 14.04 15.37 17.25
CA PHE A 122 13.85 16.38 16.20
C PHE A 122 14.58 15.99 14.90
N ALA A 123 15.83 15.56 14.99
CA ALA A 123 16.60 15.07 13.84
C ALA A 123 15.96 13.82 13.23
N GLY A 124 15.51 12.88 14.06
CA GLY A 124 14.79 11.69 13.63
C GLY A 124 13.50 12.03 12.89
N TRP A 125 12.71 13.00 13.38
CA TRP A 125 11.51 13.48 12.70
C TRP A 125 11.84 14.14 11.35
N GLN A 126 12.84 15.03 11.32
CA GLN A 126 13.25 15.72 10.09
C GLN A 126 13.75 14.76 9.00
N MET A 127 14.42 13.67 9.39
CA MET A 127 14.92 12.64 8.47
C MET A 127 13.89 11.54 8.19
N GLY A 128 12.72 11.56 8.83
CA GLY A 128 11.71 10.50 8.70
C GLY A 128 12.14 9.14 9.28
N MET A 129 13.05 9.17 10.28
CA MET A 129 13.63 8.04 11.02
C MET A 129 13.30 8.15 12.51
N GLU A 130 12.03 8.10 12.88
CA GLU A 130 11.57 8.35 14.24
C GLU A 130 12.12 7.35 15.28
N ILE A 131 12.35 6.09 14.88
CA ILE A 131 12.89 5.06 15.78
C ILE A 131 14.35 5.35 16.09
N SER A 132 15.13 5.73 15.07
CA SER A 132 16.54 6.14 15.21
C SER A 132 16.67 7.26 16.25
N GLY A 133 15.83 8.31 16.15
CA GLY A 133 15.87 9.43 17.09
C GLY A 133 15.65 9.04 18.56
N LYS A 134 14.75 8.07 18.82
CA LYS A 134 14.53 7.52 20.16
C LYS A 134 15.71 6.67 20.63
N LEU A 135 16.34 5.94 19.71
CA LEU A 135 17.49 5.10 20.02
C LEU A 135 18.77 5.88 20.29
N VAL A 136 18.94 7.07 19.71
CA VAL A 136 20.02 8.00 20.05
C VAL A 136 20.04 8.25 21.56
N LEU A 137 18.89 8.62 22.15
CA LEU A 137 18.79 8.86 23.59
C LEU A 137 19.04 7.58 24.40
N LEU A 138 18.43 6.46 24.01
CA LEU A 138 18.58 5.21 24.73
C LEU A 138 20.04 4.76 24.79
N THR A 139 20.75 4.79 23.67
CA THR A 139 22.15 4.38 23.58
C THR A 139 23.09 5.40 24.19
N TYR A 140 22.78 6.70 24.10
CA TYR A 140 23.45 7.74 24.87
C TYR A 140 23.41 7.45 26.36
N LEU A 141 22.22 7.16 26.92
CA LEU A 141 22.08 6.84 28.35
C LEU A 141 22.83 5.56 28.70
N LEU A 142 22.74 4.53 27.86
CA LEU A 142 23.36 3.24 28.10
C LEU A 142 24.89 3.36 28.15
N VAL A 143 25.48 4.16 27.27
CA VAL A 143 26.94 4.39 27.23
C VAL A 143 27.40 5.40 28.28
N ASN A 144 26.64 6.46 28.53
CA ASN A 144 27.07 7.53 29.43
C ASN A 144 26.88 7.19 30.92
N ILE A 145 25.80 6.47 31.26
CA ILE A 145 25.45 6.16 32.65
C ILE A 145 26.11 4.88 33.15
N ASN A 146 26.20 3.83 32.32
CA ASN A 146 26.73 2.53 32.76
C ASN A 146 28.26 2.41 32.66
N ASN A 147 28.93 3.50 32.32
CA ASN A 147 30.37 3.52 32.17
C ASN A 147 30.94 4.12 33.44
N ASP A 148 31.67 3.29 34.18
CA ASP A 148 32.22 3.65 35.49
C ASP A 148 33.74 3.85 35.42
N ASP A 149 34.42 3.19 34.47
CA ASP A 149 35.87 3.25 34.29
C ASP A 149 36.27 4.05 33.06
N TYR A 150 37.07 5.10 33.29
CA TYR A 150 37.56 5.95 32.20
C TYR A 150 38.44 5.20 31.21
N GLU A 151 39.30 4.31 31.70
CA GLU A 151 40.26 3.56 30.88
C GLU A 151 39.56 2.62 29.88
N HIS A 152 38.46 1.97 30.30
CA HIS A 152 37.70 1.03 29.47
C HIS A 152 36.50 1.66 28.77
N ALA A 153 36.34 2.98 28.85
CA ALA A 153 35.15 3.64 28.35
C ALA A 153 34.92 3.47 26.85
N PHE A 154 36.02 3.46 26.09
CA PHE A 154 36.00 3.24 24.65
C PHE A 154 35.60 1.81 24.31
N GLU A 155 36.21 0.83 24.96
CA GLU A 155 35.94 -0.60 24.77
C GLU A 155 34.49 -0.93 25.13
N PHE A 156 33.99 -0.38 26.24
CA PHE A 156 32.59 -0.53 26.63
C PHE A 156 31.66 0.03 25.56
N THR A 157 31.92 1.24 25.06
CA THR A 157 31.12 1.87 23.98
C THR A 157 31.11 1.01 22.73
N LEU A 158 32.29 0.57 22.28
CA LEU A 158 32.45 -0.27 21.10
C LEU A 158 31.71 -1.60 21.26
N SER A 159 31.82 -2.25 22.43
CA SER A 159 31.13 -3.51 22.73
C SER A 159 29.61 -3.39 22.59
N ARG A 160 29.03 -2.24 22.97
CA ARG A 160 27.59 -1.98 22.84
C ARG A 160 27.16 -1.77 21.40
N ILE A 161 27.91 -0.97 20.64
CA ILE A 161 27.67 -0.76 19.21
C ILE A 161 27.78 -2.10 18.47
N CYS A 162 28.85 -2.86 18.70
CA CYS A 162 29.05 -4.19 18.12
C CYS A 162 27.93 -5.16 18.49
N GLY A 163 27.51 -5.21 19.77
CA GLY A 163 26.40 -6.06 20.20
C GLY A 163 25.10 -5.77 19.45
N ILE A 164 24.77 -4.50 19.24
CA ILE A 164 23.58 -4.09 18.49
C ILE A 164 23.72 -4.45 17.01
N VAL A 165 24.88 -4.21 16.39
CA VAL A 165 25.16 -4.62 15.00
C VAL A 165 25.00 -6.12 14.81
N VAL A 166 25.53 -6.93 15.73
CA VAL A 166 25.39 -8.38 15.73
C VAL A 166 23.92 -8.76 15.89
N GLY A 167 23.18 -8.15 16.82
CA GLY A 167 21.76 -8.39 17.02
C GLY A 167 20.93 -8.09 15.76
N VAL A 168 21.17 -6.95 15.12
CA VAL A 168 20.54 -6.59 13.83
C VAL A 168 20.84 -7.66 12.79
N THR A 169 22.10 -8.08 12.67
CA THR A 169 22.54 -9.08 11.70
C THR A 169 21.89 -10.45 11.94
N CYS A 170 21.86 -10.92 13.19
CA CYS A 170 21.19 -12.17 13.59
C CYS A 170 19.69 -12.12 13.27
N SER A 171 19.02 -10.99 13.53
CA SER A 171 17.61 -10.81 13.17
C SER A 171 17.36 -10.89 11.66
N HIS A 172 18.25 -10.31 10.85
CA HIS A 172 18.16 -10.40 9.38
C HIS A 172 18.34 -11.84 8.90
N ILE A 173 19.37 -12.53 9.39
CA ILE A 173 19.61 -13.94 9.04
C ILE A 173 18.40 -14.78 9.42
N ALA A 174 17.85 -14.60 10.63
CA ALA A 174 16.67 -15.32 11.08
C ALA A 174 15.45 -15.07 10.19
N HIS A 175 15.23 -13.84 9.69
CA HIS A 175 14.13 -13.54 8.77
C HIS A 175 14.32 -14.11 7.36
N LEU A 176 15.57 -14.26 6.91
CA LEU A 176 15.89 -14.89 5.64
C LEU A 176 15.72 -16.41 5.70
N VAL A 177 16.12 -17.03 6.81
CA VAL A 177 16.06 -18.49 6.99
C VAL A 177 14.66 -18.96 7.41
N VAL A 178 13.98 -18.24 8.30
CA VAL A 178 12.75 -18.68 8.96
C VAL A 178 11.53 -17.95 8.39
N PHE A 179 10.86 -18.61 7.44
CA PHE A 179 9.66 -18.12 6.74
C PHE A 179 9.85 -16.75 6.08
N PRO A 180 10.66 -16.61 5.03
CA PRO A 180 10.89 -15.31 4.40
C PRO A 180 9.55 -14.72 3.88
N LYS A 181 9.15 -13.59 4.46
CA LYS A 181 8.01 -12.79 3.99
C LYS A 181 8.56 -11.51 3.36
N SER A 182 8.48 -11.43 2.03
CA SER A 182 8.85 -10.23 1.28
C SER A 182 7.69 -9.23 1.25
N ALA A 183 8.00 -7.97 1.53
CA ALA A 183 7.12 -6.83 1.35
C ALA A 183 6.75 -6.68 -0.14
N THR A 184 7.71 -6.87 -1.05
CA THR A 184 7.51 -6.80 -2.50
C THR A 184 6.44 -7.79 -2.97
N LYS A 185 6.58 -9.07 -2.60
CA LYS A 185 5.60 -10.10 -2.95
C LYS A 185 4.22 -9.81 -2.38
N GLN A 186 4.15 -9.27 -1.15
CA GLN A 186 2.89 -8.90 -0.54
C GLN A 186 2.25 -7.68 -1.20
N ALA A 187 3.03 -6.66 -1.55
CA ALA A 187 2.55 -5.46 -2.25
C ALA A 187 1.93 -5.83 -3.59
N LEU A 188 2.65 -6.63 -4.40
CA LEU A 188 2.15 -7.13 -5.69
C LEU A 188 0.90 -8.00 -5.51
N LYS A 189 0.88 -8.88 -4.49
CA LYS A 189 -0.30 -9.69 -4.18
C LYS A 189 -1.52 -8.81 -3.85
N GLN A 190 -1.36 -7.80 -2.99
CA GLN A 190 -2.45 -6.89 -2.62
C GLN A 190 -2.93 -6.06 -3.79
N PHE A 191 -2.02 -5.62 -4.66
CA PHE A 191 -2.37 -4.96 -5.90
C PHE A 191 -3.18 -5.88 -6.84
N GLY A 192 -2.75 -7.14 -6.97
CA GLY A 192 -3.50 -8.16 -7.72
C GLY A 192 -4.89 -8.42 -7.15
N VAL A 193 -5.04 -8.48 -5.81
CA VAL A 193 -6.37 -8.59 -5.16
C VAL A 193 -7.24 -7.36 -5.47
N ALA A 194 -6.67 -6.15 -5.42
CA ALA A 194 -7.43 -4.96 -5.76
C ALA A 194 -7.91 -4.98 -7.23
N LEU A 195 -7.08 -5.49 -8.14
CA LEU A 195 -7.42 -5.62 -9.55
C LEU A 195 -8.47 -6.71 -9.80
N SER A 196 -8.39 -7.86 -9.12
CA SER A 196 -9.43 -8.89 -9.20
C SER A 196 -10.76 -8.41 -8.62
N SER A 197 -10.74 -7.68 -7.51
CA SER A 197 -11.96 -7.08 -6.96
C SER A 197 -12.55 -5.98 -7.86
N LEU A 198 -11.72 -5.27 -8.64
CA LEU A 198 -12.22 -4.35 -9.66
C LEU A 198 -12.92 -5.11 -10.80
N LEU A 199 -12.35 -6.24 -11.23
CA LEU A 199 -12.97 -7.12 -12.22
C LEU A 199 -14.32 -7.67 -11.75
N GLU A 200 -14.39 -8.11 -10.50
CA GLU A 200 -15.63 -8.59 -9.88
C GLU A 200 -16.66 -7.45 -9.77
N LEU A 201 -16.24 -6.24 -9.39
CA LEU A 201 -17.11 -5.06 -9.36
C LEU A 201 -17.68 -4.73 -10.75
N ASN A 202 -16.86 -4.82 -11.80
CA ASN A 202 -17.33 -4.58 -13.17
C ASN A 202 -18.28 -5.69 -13.65
N ALA A 203 -17.90 -6.96 -13.46
CA ALA A 203 -18.66 -8.11 -13.95
C ALA A 203 -19.99 -8.31 -13.22
N GLU A 204 -19.99 -8.27 -11.89
CA GLU A 204 -21.17 -8.63 -11.09
C GLU A 204 -22.10 -7.44 -10.84
N GLN A 205 -21.55 -6.24 -10.63
CA GLN A 205 -22.31 -5.13 -10.06
C GLN A 205 -22.60 -4.02 -11.06
N ALA A 206 -21.60 -3.61 -11.85
CA ALA A 206 -21.83 -2.58 -12.85
C ALA A 206 -22.69 -3.12 -14.01
N TRP A 207 -22.53 -4.39 -14.39
CA TRP A 207 -23.12 -4.93 -15.61
C TRP A 207 -23.81 -6.30 -15.42
N GLY A 208 -24.12 -6.64 -14.18
CA GLY A 208 -24.74 -7.92 -13.84
C GLY A 208 -26.06 -8.18 -14.59
N PRO A 209 -26.40 -9.46 -14.83
CA PRO A 209 -27.59 -9.84 -15.58
C PRO A 209 -28.88 -9.27 -14.96
N ASP A 210 -28.94 -9.16 -13.63
CA ASP A 210 -30.12 -8.68 -12.90
C ASP A 210 -30.52 -7.23 -13.25
N HIS A 211 -29.56 -6.37 -13.60
CA HIS A 211 -29.84 -5.00 -14.04
C HIS A 211 -30.27 -4.91 -15.51
N LEU A 212 -30.02 -5.98 -16.27
CA LEU A 212 -30.22 -6.04 -17.71
C LEU A 212 -31.42 -6.91 -18.11
N THR A 213 -31.93 -7.73 -17.19
CA THR A 213 -33.13 -8.56 -17.36
C THR A 213 -34.40 -7.91 -16.82
N ILE A 214 -34.46 -6.57 -16.73
CA ILE A 214 -35.76 -5.89 -16.56
C ILE A 214 -36.63 -6.34 -17.72
N GLU A 215 -37.64 -7.10 -17.36
CA GLU A 215 -38.37 -8.01 -18.21
C GLU A 215 -38.91 -7.27 -19.43
N ALA A 216 -38.77 -7.89 -20.61
CA ALA A 216 -39.77 -7.81 -21.66
C ALA A 216 -41.08 -8.47 -21.17
N GLY A 217 -41.54 -8.08 -19.98
CA GLY A 217 -42.80 -8.46 -19.39
C GLY A 217 -43.85 -7.96 -20.35
N GLY A 218 -44.45 -8.90 -21.06
CA GLY A 218 -45.44 -8.64 -22.08
C GLY A 218 -46.49 -7.68 -21.52
N VAL A 219 -46.45 -6.44 -22.00
CA VAL A 219 -47.62 -5.58 -22.01
C VAL A 219 -48.60 -6.29 -22.93
N GLN A 220 -49.43 -7.18 -22.36
CA GLN A 220 -50.69 -7.53 -22.98
C GLN A 220 -51.45 -6.22 -23.13
N ALA A 221 -51.44 -5.71 -24.36
CA ALA A 221 -52.22 -4.57 -24.79
C ALA A 221 -53.70 -4.93 -24.62
N ASN A 222 -54.28 -4.57 -23.47
CA ASN A 222 -55.71 -4.43 -23.29
C ASN A 222 -55.99 -3.56 -22.05
N GLY A 223 -56.46 -2.34 -22.29
CA GLY A 223 -57.18 -1.55 -21.29
C GLY A 223 -56.49 -0.25 -20.85
N LEU A 224 -56.77 0.83 -21.57
CA LEU A 224 -56.66 2.20 -21.03
C LEU A 224 -57.56 2.32 -19.79
N SER A 225 -56.98 2.73 -18.65
CA SER A 225 -57.53 3.60 -17.60
C SER A 225 -56.88 3.25 -16.25
N ALA A 226 -55.76 3.89 -15.91
CA ALA A 226 -55.33 4.00 -14.52
C ALA A 226 -54.59 5.33 -14.31
N PRO A 227 -54.87 6.07 -13.22
CA PRO A 227 -54.21 7.33 -12.93
C PRO A 227 -52.76 7.10 -12.54
N LEU A 228 -51.95 8.10 -12.84
CA LEU A 228 -50.55 8.27 -12.47
C LEU A 228 -50.37 8.25 -10.94
N LEU A 229 -50.41 7.08 -10.33
CA LEU A 229 -49.95 6.84 -8.97
C LEU A 229 -48.48 6.43 -9.06
N LEU A 230 -47.61 7.32 -8.57
CA LEU A 230 -46.22 7.02 -8.22
C LEU A 230 -46.16 5.64 -7.55
N PRO A 231 -45.23 4.75 -7.93
CA PRO A 231 -45.11 3.47 -7.26
C PRO A 231 -44.74 3.72 -5.79
N ALA A 232 -45.71 3.45 -4.91
CA ALA A 232 -45.51 3.42 -3.49
C ALA A 232 -44.61 2.22 -3.15
N THR A 233 -43.31 2.47 -2.96
CA THR A 233 -42.44 1.90 -1.89
C THR A 233 -42.51 0.40 -1.54
N SER A 234 -43.06 -0.48 -2.37
CA SER A 234 -43.11 -1.93 -2.11
C SER A 234 -41.89 -2.62 -2.73
N GLY A 235 -40.76 -2.63 -1.99
CA GLY A 235 -39.60 -3.44 -2.39
C GLY A 235 -38.27 -3.20 -1.67
N GLY A 236 -38.24 -2.54 -0.51
CA GLY A 236 -37.01 -2.07 0.18
C GLY A 236 -36.08 -3.12 0.81
N ARG A 237 -36.10 -4.39 0.40
CA ARG A 237 -35.21 -5.45 0.95
C ARG A 237 -34.14 -5.95 -0.03
N GLY A 238 -34.29 -5.74 -1.35
CA GLY A 238 -33.29 -6.15 -2.34
C GLY A 238 -32.17 -5.13 -2.54
N ALA A 239 -32.51 -3.84 -2.62
CA ALA A 239 -31.56 -2.75 -2.88
C ALA A 239 -30.46 -2.64 -1.80
N SER A 240 -30.79 -2.92 -0.54
CA SER A 240 -29.81 -2.84 0.56
C SER A 240 -28.74 -3.94 0.51
N ALA A 241 -29.03 -5.10 -0.09
CA ALA A 241 -28.06 -6.19 -0.22
C ALA A 241 -27.03 -5.90 -1.32
N GLY A 242 -27.49 -5.41 -2.49
CA GLY A 242 -26.61 -5.00 -3.59
C GLY A 242 -25.69 -3.84 -3.20
N GLU A 243 -26.24 -2.83 -2.51
CA GLU A 243 -25.46 -1.69 -2.04
C GLU A 243 -24.38 -2.11 -1.03
N ALA A 244 -24.72 -2.99 -0.08
CA ALA A 244 -23.76 -3.53 0.88
C ALA A 244 -22.63 -4.33 0.18
N GLN A 245 -22.97 -5.15 -0.82
CA GLN A 245 -21.99 -5.92 -1.59
C GLN A 245 -21.05 -5.00 -2.39
N ARG A 246 -21.55 -3.96 -3.06
CA ARG A 246 -20.72 -2.96 -3.74
C ARG A 246 -19.80 -2.21 -2.78
N GLY A 247 -20.34 -1.82 -1.62
CA GLY A 247 -19.56 -1.21 -0.55
C GLY A 247 -18.42 -2.12 -0.07
N ASN A 248 -18.66 -3.43 -0.01
CA ASN A 248 -17.64 -4.42 0.37
C ASN A 248 -16.53 -4.54 -0.69
N PHE A 249 -16.86 -4.58 -1.99
CA PHE A 249 -15.85 -4.59 -3.05
C PHE A 249 -15.01 -3.31 -3.04
N TYR A 250 -15.66 -2.15 -2.99
CA TYR A 250 -14.99 -0.85 -2.93
C TYR A 250 -14.10 -0.72 -1.68
N GLY A 251 -14.59 -1.19 -0.53
CA GLY A 251 -13.81 -1.27 0.71
C GLY A 251 -12.60 -2.20 0.57
N THR A 252 -12.77 -3.35 -0.06
CA THR A 252 -11.69 -4.32 -0.31
C THR A 252 -10.61 -3.75 -1.23
N ILE A 253 -10.99 -3.08 -2.31
CA ILE A 253 -10.06 -2.40 -3.24
C ILE A 253 -9.24 -1.35 -2.48
N ASN A 254 -9.90 -0.46 -1.73
CA ASN A 254 -9.20 0.60 -1.00
C ASN A 254 -8.30 0.05 0.11
N ASN A 255 -8.77 -0.94 0.88
CA ASN A 255 -7.97 -1.56 1.93
C ASN A 255 -6.74 -2.29 1.35
N SER A 256 -6.91 -2.98 0.23
CA SER A 256 -5.81 -3.68 -0.45
C SER A 256 -4.80 -2.70 -1.02
N LEU A 257 -5.25 -1.59 -1.64
CA LEU A 257 -4.38 -0.54 -2.15
C LEU A 257 -3.65 0.23 -1.04
N ASN A 258 -4.31 0.55 0.07
CA ASN A 258 -3.67 1.18 1.22
C ASN A 258 -2.60 0.24 1.82
N THR A 259 -2.90 -1.06 1.90
CA THR A 259 -1.93 -2.07 2.34
C THR A 259 -0.76 -2.17 1.34
N CYS A 260 -1.05 -2.14 0.04
CA CYS A 260 -0.03 -2.13 -1.01
C CYS A 260 0.91 -0.92 -0.85
N GLU A 261 0.37 0.29 -0.74
CA GLU A 261 1.15 1.53 -0.57
C GLU A 261 2.01 1.50 0.70
N ALA A 262 1.46 1.01 1.82
CA ALA A 262 2.21 0.82 3.06
C ALA A 262 3.37 -0.18 2.90
N LEU A 263 3.23 -1.17 2.02
CA LEU A 263 4.26 -2.16 1.69
C LEU A 263 5.25 -1.70 0.60
N VAL A 264 4.93 -0.67 -0.18
CA VAL A 264 5.86 -0.14 -1.21
C VAL A 264 7.10 0.48 -0.56
N ARG A 265 6.92 1.28 0.49
CA ARG A 265 8.06 1.91 1.20
C ARG A 265 9.09 0.89 1.72
N PRO A 266 8.72 -0.18 2.44
CA PRO A 266 9.66 -1.20 2.87
C PRO A 266 10.17 -2.07 1.70
N ALA A 267 9.39 -2.27 0.63
CA ALA A 267 9.84 -3.03 -0.54
C ALA A 267 11.04 -2.40 -1.26
N ARG A 268 11.27 -1.08 -1.12
CA ARG A 268 12.49 -0.42 -1.61
C ARG A 268 13.78 -0.93 -0.96
N TYR A 269 13.66 -1.53 0.23
CA TYR A 269 14.78 -2.14 0.95
C TYR A 269 14.86 -3.64 0.71
N GLU A 270 14.22 -4.15 -0.33
CA GLU A 270 14.33 -5.54 -0.77
C GLU A 270 14.89 -5.60 -2.19
N VAL A 271 15.79 -6.56 -2.41
CA VAL A 271 16.33 -6.90 -3.72
C VAL A 271 16.01 -8.34 -4.01
N LEU A 272 15.45 -8.61 -5.18
CA LEU A 272 15.29 -9.98 -5.69
C LEU A 272 16.66 -10.48 -6.15
N VAL A 273 17.14 -11.56 -5.53
CA VAL A 273 18.47 -12.14 -5.80
C VAL A 273 18.38 -13.37 -6.69
N GLY A 274 17.24 -14.05 -6.65
CA GLY A 274 17.00 -15.20 -7.50
C GLY A 274 15.60 -15.76 -7.32
N GLN A 275 15.14 -16.43 -8.36
CA GLN A 275 13.87 -17.15 -8.37
C GLN A 275 14.13 -18.59 -8.82
N LYS A 276 13.73 -19.55 -7.98
CA LYS A 276 13.79 -20.98 -8.31
C LYS A 276 12.39 -21.57 -8.18
N GLY A 277 11.67 -21.62 -9.30
CA GLY A 277 10.26 -22.04 -9.33
C GLY A 277 9.35 -21.07 -8.57
N PRO A 278 8.50 -21.54 -7.63
CA PRO A 278 7.61 -20.67 -6.86
C PRO A 278 8.33 -19.91 -5.72
N PHE A 279 9.60 -20.23 -5.48
CA PHE A 279 10.41 -19.63 -4.43
C PHE A 279 11.20 -18.44 -4.98
N SER A 280 10.89 -17.25 -4.48
CA SER A 280 11.63 -16.02 -4.74
C SER A 280 12.45 -15.69 -3.49
N CYS A 281 13.75 -15.48 -3.67
CA CYS A 281 14.65 -15.10 -2.60
C CYS A 281 14.88 -13.59 -2.64
N PHE A 282 14.45 -12.90 -1.58
CA PHE A 282 14.66 -11.47 -1.41
C PHE A 282 15.70 -11.26 -0.32
N LEU A 283 16.72 -10.45 -0.61
CA LEU A 283 17.68 -10.00 0.39
C LEU A 283 17.36 -8.56 0.80
N PRO A 284 17.59 -8.21 2.09
CA PRO A 284 17.55 -6.83 2.51
C PRO A 284 18.65 -6.04 1.78
N THR A 285 18.33 -4.83 1.30
CA THR A 285 19.32 -3.86 0.85
C THR A 285 19.30 -2.64 1.76
N TRP A 286 20.45 -2.02 1.97
CA TRP A 286 20.60 -0.81 2.78
C TRP A 286 20.60 0.48 1.95
N GLY A 287 20.24 0.39 0.68
CA GLY A 287 20.19 1.54 -0.23
C GLY A 287 20.10 1.15 -1.68
N GLN A 288 20.60 2.03 -2.56
CA GLN A 288 20.65 1.80 -4.00
C GLN A 288 21.28 0.43 -4.30
N PRO A 289 20.75 -0.29 -5.31
CA PRO A 289 21.25 -1.60 -5.66
C PRO A 289 22.71 -1.49 -6.11
N CYS A 290 23.65 -1.92 -5.26
CA CYS A 290 25.06 -1.96 -5.62
C CYS A 290 25.40 -3.13 -6.57
N TRP A 291 24.43 -4.02 -6.82
CA TRP A 291 24.69 -5.31 -7.48
C TRP A 291 24.17 -5.27 -8.92
N PRO A 292 25.03 -5.46 -9.93
CA PRO A 292 24.56 -5.56 -11.31
C PRO A 292 23.60 -6.74 -11.45
N GLY A 293 22.41 -6.48 -12.02
CA GLY A 293 21.36 -7.48 -12.20
C GLY A 293 20.39 -7.66 -11.03
N SER A 294 20.51 -6.86 -9.96
CA SER A 294 19.50 -6.86 -8.91
C SER A 294 18.20 -6.20 -9.37
N TRP A 295 17.09 -6.91 -9.24
CA TRP A 295 15.77 -6.37 -9.51
C TRP A 295 15.15 -5.77 -8.24
N GLN A 296 14.54 -4.60 -8.37
CA GLN A 296 13.78 -3.91 -7.32
C GLN A 296 12.36 -3.64 -7.79
N LEU A 297 11.43 -3.58 -6.84
CA LEU A 297 10.04 -3.25 -7.15
C LEU A 297 9.97 -1.86 -7.81
N PRO A 298 9.36 -1.72 -9.01
CA PRO A 298 9.03 -0.44 -9.66
C PRO A 298 8.03 0.38 -8.83
N SER A 299 8.53 0.95 -7.73
CA SER A 299 7.72 1.57 -6.68
C SER A 299 6.99 2.83 -7.18
N THR A 300 7.60 3.56 -8.11
CA THR A 300 7.03 4.76 -8.72
C THR A 300 5.79 4.43 -9.54
N GLN A 301 5.87 3.40 -10.38
CA GLN A 301 4.80 2.94 -11.26
C GLN A 301 3.67 2.35 -10.43
N LEU A 302 3.99 1.54 -9.40
CA LEU A 302 2.96 0.99 -8.51
C LEU A 302 2.22 2.08 -7.72
N LEU A 303 2.93 3.10 -7.24
CA LEU A 303 2.32 4.25 -6.56
C LEU A 303 1.54 5.17 -7.50
N GLN A 304 1.83 5.17 -8.80
CA GLN A 304 1.04 5.88 -9.81
C GLN A 304 -0.21 5.08 -10.23
N ALA A 305 -0.08 3.75 -10.31
CA ALA A 305 -1.17 2.84 -10.66
C ALA A 305 -2.25 2.77 -9.58
N ALA A 306 -1.88 2.83 -8.30
CA ALA A 306 -2.84 2.76 -7.19
C ALA A 306 -3.91 3.88 -7.23
N PRO A 307 -3.57 5.17 -7.36
CA PRO A 307 -4.55 6.24 -7.58
C PRO A 307 -5.44 6.06 -8.81
N ALA A 308 -4.87 5.58 -9.93
CA ALA A 308 -5.63 5.30 -11.15
C ALA A 308 -6.67 4.18 -10.90
N LEU A 309 -6.27 3.09 -10.23
CA LEU A 309 -7.19 2.01 -9.83
C LEU A 309 -8.31 2.53 -8.92
N ARG A 310 -8.01 3.40 -7.96
CA ARG A 310 -9.03 4.03 -7.10
C ARG A 310 -9.98 4.92 -7.88
N ARG A 311 -9.49 5.65 -8.89
CA ARG A 311 -10.35 6.47 -9.78
C ARG A 311 -11.26 5.57 -10.60
N MET A 312 -10.73 4.51 -11.21
CA MET A 312 -11.55 3.54 -11.95
C MET A 312 -12.60 2.87 -11.05
N ALA A 313 -12.23 2.44 -9.84
CA ALA A 313 -13.18 1.85 -8.89
C ALA A 313 -14.31 2.82 -8.51
N ARG A 314 -13.98 4.10 -8.30
CA ARG A 314 -14.99 5.15 -8.04
C ARG A 314 -15.90 5.39 -9.23
N LEU A 315 -15.35 5.43 -10.45
CA LEU A 315 -16.11 5.61 -11.67
C LEU A 315 -17.05 4.42 -11.93
N LEU A 316 -16.57 3.19 -11.77
CA LEU A 316 -17.39 1.98 -11.88
C LEU A 316 -18.48 1.92 -10.80
N TYR A 317 -18.16 2.31 -9.57
CA TYR A 317 -19.15 2.40 -8.50
C TYR A 317 -20.23 3.45 -8.83
N ALA A 318 -19.84 4.66 -9.25
CA ALA A 318 -20.78 5.69 -9.67
C ALA A 318 -21.65 5.25 -10.86
N LEU A 319 -21.06 4.54 -11.82
CA LEU A 319 -21.76 3.96 -12.96
C LEU A 319 -22.78 2.92 -12.52
N SER A 320 -22.42 2.04 -11.57
CA SER A 320 -23.34 1.03 -11.04
C SER A 320 -24.55 1.64 -10.33
N LEU A 321 -24.35 2.72 -9.57
CA LEU A 321 -25.46 3.47 -8.95
C LEU A 321 -26.38 4.08 -10.01
N LEU A 322 -25.80 4.67 -11.06
CA LEU A 322 -26.55 5.30 -12.14
C LEU A 322 -27.38 4.29 -12.94
N LEU A 323 -26.89 3.06 -13.08
CA LEU A 323 -27.60 1.96 -13.74
C LEU A 323 -28.71 1.37 -12.86
N GLU A 324 -28.45 1.20 -11.56
CA GLU A 324 -29.38 0.59 -10.62
C GLU A 324 -30.61 1.45 -10.33
N ASP A 325 -30.48 2.78 -10.41
CA ASP A 325 -31.64 3.66 -10.30
C ASP A 325 -32.67 3.41 -11.44
N GLY A 326 -32.39 2.52 -12.41
CA GLY A 326 -33.30 2.05 -13.45
C GLY A 326 -33.56 3.07 -14.56
N ILE A 327 -33.11 4.31 -14.36
CA ILE A 327 -33.38 5.43 -15.27
C ILE A 327 -32.61 5.32 -16.57
N LEU A 328 -31.47 4.63 -16.61
CA LEU A 328 -30.80 4.42 -17.89
C LEU A 328 -31.63 3.49 -18.78
N ALA A 329 -32.21 2.42 -18.21
CA ALA A 329 -33.10 1.51 -18.93
C ALA A 329 -34.40 2.20 -19.33
N ASP A 330 -35.04 2.94 -18.41
CA ASP A 330 -36.26 3.72 -18.68
C ASP A 330 -36.02 4.85 -19.68
N GLY A 331 -34.86 5.51 -19.59
CA GLY A 331 -34.43 6.59 -20.47
C GLY A 331 -34.16 6.09 -21.89
N LEU A 332 -33.43 4.98 -22.02
CA LEU A 332 -33.20 4.30 -23.30
C LEU A 332 -34.53 3.81 -23.91
N ALA A 333 -35.41 3.19 -23.13
CA ALA A 333 -36.71 2.72 -23.61
C ALA A 333 -37.67 3.86 -24.01
N ARG A 334 -37.52 5.06 -23.42
CA ARG A 334 -38.27 6.27 -23.81
C ARG A 334 -37.68 6.92 -25.05
N LEU A 335 -36.35 6.94 -25.17
CA LEU A 335 -35.65 7.41 -26.37
C LEU A 335 -35.97 6.52 -27.58
N GLU A 336 -35.99 5.21 -27.42
CA GLU A 336 -36.41 4.28 -28.48
C GLU A 336 -37.85 4.53 -28.94
N ARG A 337 -38.77 4.81 -28.01
CA ARG A 337 -40.18 5.12 -28.34
C ARG A 337 -40.38 6.50 -28.97
N GLY A 338 -39.51 7.46 -28.68
CA GLY A 338 -39.57 8.82 -29.22
C GLY A 338 -38.80 9.00 -30.53
N ALA A 339 -38.03 7.99 -30.95
CA ALA A 339 -37.25 8.04 -32.17
C ALA A 339 -38.18 7.95 -33.40
N PRO A 340 -38.04 8.83 -34.41
CA PRO A 340 -38.90 8.83 -35.58
C PRO A 340 -38.82 7.49 -36.32
N GLU A 341 -39.97 6.95 -36.76
CA GLU A 341 -40.06 5.73 -37.56
C GLU A 341 -39.15 5.84 -38.80
N GLY A 342 -37.93 5.30 -38.71
CA GLY A 342 -36.91 5.43 -39.76
C GLY A 342 -35.49 5.73 -39.26
N SER A 343 -35.31 6.17 -38.01
CA SER A 343 -33.96 6.18 -37.41
C SER A 343 -33.59 4.75 -37.04
N GLU A 344 -32.60 4.17 -37.72
CA GLU A 344 -32.00 2.89 -37.33
C GLU A 344 -31.71 2.91 -35.83
N GLY A 345 -32.36 2.01 -35.10
CA GLY A 345 -32.58 2.12 -33.66
C GLY A 345 -31.31 2.41 -32.86
N LEU A 346 -31.44 3.29 -31.87
CA LEU A 346 -30.40 3.48 -30.85
C LEU A 346 -30.12 2.11 -30.22
N PRO A 347 -28.90 1.55 -30.34
CA PRO A 347 -28.68 0.20 -29.89
C PRO A 347 -28.66 0.19 -28.35
N CYS A 348 -29.72 -0.30 -27.72
CA CYS A 348 -29.69 -0.77 -26.32
C CYS A 348 -28.53 -1.76 -26.06
N ALA A 349 -27.93 -2.31 -27.11
CA ALA A 349 -26.71 -3.10 -27.06
C ALA A 349 -25.42 -2.30 -26.74
N ALA A 350 -25.39 -0.96 -26.92
CA ALA A 350 -24.17 -0.18 -26.77
C ALA A 350 -23.59 -0.17 -25.34
N PRO A 351 -24.36 0.05 -24.26
CA PRO A 351 -23.83 -0.01 -22.90
C PRO A 351 -23.30 -1.41 -22.57
N ARG A 352 -24.02 -2.48 -22.95
CA ARG A 352 -23.59 -3.87 -22.75
C ARG A 352 -22.31 -4.20 -23.53
N HIS A 353 -22.18 -3.69 -24.75
CA HIS A 353 -20.99 -3.91 -25.55
C HIS A 353 -19.78 -3.19 -24.94
N LEU A 354 -19.94 -1.93 -24.51
CA LEU A 354 -18.90 -1.18 -23.81
C LEU A 354 -18.47 -1.85 -22.51
N ALA A 355 -19.42 -2.39 -21.76
CA ALA A 355 -19.18 -3.18 -20.56
C ALA A 355 -18.29 -4.40 -20.80
N GLN A 356 -18.62 -5.17 -21.84
CA GLN A 356 -17.87 -6.37 -22.22
C GLN A 356 -16.47 -6.03 -22.71
N LEU A 357 -16.32 -4.95 -23.49
CA LEU A 357 -15.02 -4.46 -23.93
C LEU A 357 -14.15 -3.99 -22.76
N LEU A 358 -14.75 -3.27 -21.80
CA LEU A 358 -14.05 -2.87 -20.59
C LEU A 358 -13.65 -4.09 -19.74
N GLN A 359 -14.55 -5.06 -19.55
CA GLN A 359 -14.27 -6.29 -18.83
C GLN A 359 -13.09 -7.04 -19.47
N ALA A 360 -13.09 -7.18 -20.80
CA ALA A 360 -12.02 -7.83 -21.53
C ALA A 360 -10.68 -7.09 -21.36
N ALA A 361 -10.68 -5.75 -21.44
CA ALA A 361 -9.48 -4.94 -21.22
C ALA A 361 -8.94 -5.05 -19.78
N LEU A 362 -9.82 -5.06 -18.77
CA LEU A 362 -9.44 -5.28 -17.38
C LEU A 362 -8.88 -6.70 -17.17
N GLN A 363 -9.45 -7.70 -17.85
CA GLN A 363 -9.02 -9.10 -17.77
C GLN A 363 -7.62 -9.27 -18.38
N ASP A 364 -7.36 -8.61 -19.51
CA ASP A 364 -6.04 -8.55 -20.13
C ASP A 364 -5.01 -7.93 -19.17
N MET A 365 -5.35 -6.81 -18.53
CA MET A 365 -4.48 -6.18 -17.53
C MET A 365 -4.20 -7.10 -16.33
N ALA A 366 -5.22 -7.78 -15.80
CA ALA A 366 -5.05 -8.69 -14.67
C ALA A 366 -4.24 -9.94 -15.02
N SER A 367 -4.48 -10.52 -16.20
CA SER A 367 -3.74 -11.69 -16.66
C SER A 367 -2.29 -11.35 -17.01
N GLY A 368 -2.02 -10.22 -17.66
CA GLY A 368 -0.67 -9.73 -17.93
C GLY A 368 0.09 -9.44 -16.63
N PHE A 369 -0.54 -8.79 -15.66
CA PHE A 369 0.06 -8.55 -14.35
C PHE A 369 0.38 -9.86 -13.59
N ALA A 370 -0.55 -10.81 -13.58
CA ALA A 370 -0.37 -12.08 -12.87
C ALA A 370 0.69 -13.00 -13.52
N SER A 371 0.80 -12.95 -14.85
CA SER A 371 1.77 -13.75 -15.61
C SER A 371 3.12 -13.06 -15.82
N HIS A 372 3.23 -11.77 -15.42
CA HIS A 372 4.36 -10.91 -15.76
C HIS A 372 4.64 -10.89 -17.28
N ALA A 373 3.58 -10.92 -18.10
CA ALA A 373 3.66 -10.91 -19.55
C ALA A 373 3.08 -9.62 -20.12
N ALA A 374 3.57 -9.20 -21.29
CA ALA A 374 3.09 -8.02 -21.99
C ALA A 374 1.56 -8.01 -22.09
N ILE A 375 0.93 -6.88 -21.76
CA ILE A 375 -0.52 -6.78 -21.69
C ILE A 375 -1.07 -6.58 -23.10
N PRO A 376 -1.94 -7.47 -23.60
CA PRO A 376 -2.58 -7.28 -24.91
C PRO A 376 -3.32 -5.94 -24.99
N SER A 377 -3.04 -5.13 -26.01
CA SER A 377 -3.71 -3.83 -26.21
C SER A 377 -5.01 -3.92 -27.02
N GLY A 378 -5.31 -5.08 -27.62
CA GLY A 378 -6.40 -5.25 -28.58
C GLY A 378 -7.78 -4.88 -28.02
N ASN A 379 -8.13 -5.41 -26.86
CA ASN A 379 -9.42 -5.14 -26.21
C ASN A 379 -9.51 -3.68 -25.72
N LEU A 380 -8.41 -3.12 -25.19
CA LEU A 380 -8.35 -1.72 -24.81
C LEU A 380 -8.57 -0.79 -26.00
N HIS A 381 -7.85 -0.99 -27.12
CA HIS A 381 -8.04 -0.15 -28.30
C HIS A 381 -9.46 -0.23 -28.85
N THR A 382 -10.08 -1.40 -28.78
CA THR A 382 -11.47 -1.59 -29.18
C THR A 382 -12.42 -0.82 -28.27
N PHE A 383 -12.22 -0.88 -26.94
CA PHE A 383 -12.95 -0.09 -25.97
C PHE A 383 -12.80 1.42 -26.20
N LEU A 384 -11.56 1.91 -26.33
CA LEU A 384 -11.26 3.33 -26.54
C LEU A 384 -11.85 3.88 -27.85
N LYS A 385 -11.96 3.06 -28.89
CA LYS A 385 -12.63 3.44 -30.15
C LYS A 385 -14.15 3.43 -30.03
N ALA A 386 -14.72 2.54 -29.22
CA ALA A 386 -16.15 2.41 -29.04
C ALA A 386 -16.75 3.57 -28.21
N VAL A 387 -16.03 4.09 -27.20
CA VAL A 387 -16.54 5.17 -26.33
C VAL A 387 -16.92 6.45 -27.11
N PRO A 388 -16.07 7.03 -27.96
CA PRO A 388 -16.42 8.21 -28.77
C PRO A 388 -17.56 7.95 -29.77
N SER A 389 -17.66 6.71 -30.29
CA SER A 389 -18.75 6.35 -31.20
C SER A 389 -20.12 6.36 -30.53
N THR A 390 -20.16 6.15 -29.20
CA THR A 390 -21.39 6.29 -28.40
C THR A 390 -21.70 7.72 -27.98
N SER A 391 -20.71 8.62 -27.92
CA SER A 391 -20.93 10.04 -27.61
C SER A 391 -21.33 10.88 -28.83
N SER A 392 -20.99 10.43 -30.04
CA SER A 392 -21.18 11.18 -31.29
C SER A 392 -22.49 10.88 -32.04
N GLN A 393 -23.46 10.19 -31.43
CA GLN A 393 -24.72 9.87 -32.13
C GLN A 393 -25.52 11.14 -32.52
N PRO A 394 -25.94 11.24 -33.81
CA PRO A 394 -26.65 12.40 -34.34
C PRO A 394 -28.04 12.50 -33.71
N GLY A 395 -28.24 13.52 -32.88
CA GLY A 395 -29.44 13.73 -32.07
C GLY A 395 -29.14 14.51 -30.78
N PHE A 396 -27.89 14.47 -30.31
CA PHE A 396 -27.42 15.16 -29.10
C PHE A 396 -26.16 16.02 -29.33
N ALA A 397 -25.79 16.30 -30.58
CA ALA A 397 -24.49 16.87 -30.91
C ALA A 397 -24.38 18.41 -30.78
N SER A 398 -23.30 18.83 -30.09
CA SER A 398 -22.46 20.03 -30.32
C SER A 398 -22.61 21.29 -29.46
N VAL A 399 -23.52 21.35 -28.48
CA VAL A 399 -23.48 22.46 -27.52
C VAL A 399 -23.04 21.94 -26.17
N ASN A 400 -22.15 22.71 -25.53
CA ASN A 400 -21.63 22.49 -24.19
C ASN A 400 -22.75 21.95 -23.30
N PRO A 401 -22.72 20.67 -22.87
CA PRO A 401 -23.92 19.95 -22.42
C PRO A 401 -24.58 20.61 -21.20
N LEU A 402 -23.80 21.34 -20.40
CA LEU A 402 -24.30 22.18 -19.30
C LEU A 402 -25.01 23.47 -19.79
N GLN A 403 -24.55 24.11 -20.87
CA GLN A 403 -25.23 25.27 -21.45
C GLN A 403 -26.45 24.86 -22.28
N GLN A 404 -26.39 23.75 -23.00
CA GLN A 404 -27.54 23.22 -23.74
C GLN A 404 -28.61 22.73 -22.77
N ALA A 405 -28.25 21.96 -21.74
CA ALA A 405 -29.20 21.55 -20.70
C ALA A 405 -29.78 22.78 -19.96
N ALA A 406 -28.99 23.82 -19.69
CA ALA A 406 -29.49 25.06 -19.09
C ALA A 406 -30.44 25.84 -20.03
N HIS A 407 -30.23 25.77 -21.35
CA HIS A 407 -31.07 26.43 -22.34
C HIS A 407 -32.34 25.64 -22.67
N ASP A 408 -32.25 24.31 -22.75
CA ASP A 408 -33.38 23.39 -22.90
C ASP A 408 -34.22 23.31 -21.61
N MET A 409 -33.62 23.63 -20.45
CA MET A 409 -34.34 23.73 -19.18
C MET A 409 -35.37 24.88 -19.14
N THR A 410 -35.20 25.91 -19.97
CA THR A 410 -36.13 27.06 -20.03
C THR A 410 -37.37 26.82 -20.88
N ASP A 411 -37.37 25.84 -21.79
CA ASP A 411 -38.48 25.57 -22.72
C ASP A 411 -39.22 24.27 -22.39
N ALA A 412 -40.46 24.38 -21.90
CA ALA A 412 -41.62 23.46 -21.93
C ALA A 412 -41.44 21.92 -21.80
N CYS A 413 -40.27 21.39 -21.45
CA CYS A 413 -40.04 19.97 -21.28
C CYS A 413 -40.52 19.52 -19.89
N SER A 414 -41.15 18.35 -19.83
CA SER A 414 -41.53 17.77 -18.53
C SER A 414 -40.26 17.55 -17.67
N PRO A 415 -40.31 17.78 -16.34
CA PRO A 415 -39.18 17.55 -15.44
C PRO A 415 -38.55 16.14 -15.56
N ALA A 416 -39.37 15.15 -15.93
CA ALA A 416 -38.91 13.78 -16.17
C ALA A 416 -37.99 13.67 -17.40
N PHE A 417 -38.23 14.42 -18.46
CA PHE A 417 -37.39 14.44 -19.66
C PHE A 417 -36.04 15.11 -19.38
N GLN A 418 -36.05 16.24 -18.68
CA GLN A 418 -34.83 16.94 -18.24
C GLN A 418 -33.96 16.05 -17.35
N ALA A 419 -34.56 15.30 -16.42
CA ALA A 419 -33.83 14.37 -15.57
C ALA A 419 -33.14 13.23 -16.36
N VAL A 420 -33.79 12.72 -17.42
CA VAL A 420 -33.20 11.70 -18.30
C VAL A 420 -32.02 12.27 -19.09
N GLN A 421 -32.16 13.48 -19.64
CA GLN A 421 -31.09 14.14 -20.40
C GLN A 421 -29.86 14.42 -19.54
N VAL A 422 -30.05 14.96 -18.32
CA VAL A 422 -28.95 15.20 -17.37
C VAL A 422 -28.24 13.89 -17.01
N ARG A 423 -28.99 12.80 -16.78
CA ARG A 423 -28.41 11.49 -16.44
C ARG A 423 -27.68 10.83 -17.62
N TRP A 424 -28.17 11.01 -18.84
CA TRP A 424 -27.48 10.58 -20.04
C TRP A 424 -26.14 11.31 -20.21
N HIS A 425 -26.12 12.63 -20.04
CA HIS A 425 -24.88 13.39 -20.06
C HIS A 425 -23.91 12.99 -18.93
N ALA A 426 -24.44 12.69 -17.74
CA ALA A 426 -23.63 12.15 -16.65
C ALA A 426 -23.02 10.79 -17.03
N PHE A 427 -23.78 9.89 -17.66
CA PHE A 427 -23.27 8.63 -18.18
C PHE A 427 -22.16 8.84 -19.23
N GLN A 428 -22.39 9.72 -20.22
CA GLN A 428 -21.39 10.04 -21.23
C GLN A 428 -20.09 10.56 -20.60
N PHE A 429 -20.21 11.52 -19.68
CA PHE A 429 -19.07 12.06 -18.95
C PHE A 429 -18.32 10.97 -18.16
N LEU A 430 -19.05 10.10 -17.45
CA LEU A 430 -18.45 8.99 -16.71
C LEU A 430 -17.71 8.01 -17.63
N MET A 431 -18.27 7.69 -18.80
CA MET A 431 -17.62 6.81 -19.78
C MET A 431 -16.37 7.42 -20.41
N GLU A 432 -16.40 8.72 -20.73
CA GLU A 432 -15.21 9.44 -21.21
C GLU A 432 -14.09 9.45 -20.15
N GLN A 433 -14.43 9.79 -18.91
CA GLN A 433 -13.49 9.74 -17.79
C GLN A 433 -12.95 8.32 -17.56
N LEU A 434 -13.81 7.31 -17.61
CA LEU A 434 -13.42 5.91 -17.45
C LEU A 434 -12.49 5.47 -18.57
N SER A 435 -12.75 5.88 -19.82
CA SER A 435 -11.87 5.58 -20.95
C SER A 435 -10.47 6.19 -20.78
N SER A 436 -10.40 7.46 -20.35
CA SER A 436 -9.15 8.16 -20.08
C SER A 436 -8.35 7.50 -18.96
N GLU A 437 -9.02 7.18 -17.84
CA GLU A 437 -8.39 6.52 -16.69
C GLU A 437 -7.97 5.09 -17.02
N THR A 438 -8.74 4.35 -17.83
CA THR A 438 -8.37 2.99 -18.28
C THR A 438 -7.13 3.04 -19.18
N ALA A 439 -7.03 4.02 -20.08
CA ALA A 439 -5.85 4.20 -20.92
C ALA A 439 -4.61 4.58 -20.08
N ALA A 440 -4.74 5.50 -19.13
CA ALA A 440 -3.65 5.89 -18.23
C ALA A 440 -3.20 4.70 -17.37
N MET A 441 -4.15 3.92 -16.85
CA MET A 441 -3.88 2.72 -16.08
C MET A 441 -3.16 1.65 -16.91
N TYR A 442 -3.61 1.40 -18.13
CA TYR A 442 -2.97 0.47 -19.04
C TYR A 442 -1.51 0.84 -19.31
N ASN A 443 -1.23 2.11 -19.64
CA ASN A 443 0.14 2.56 -19.89
C ASN A 443 1.01 2.35 -18.64
N THR A 444 0.50 2.74 -17.46
CA THR A 444 1.22 2.56 -16.19
C THR A 444 1.46 1.08 -15.88
N MET A 445 0.49 0.21 -16.15
CA MET A 445 0.62 -1.24 -15.94
C MET A 445 1.56 -1.88 -16.96
N GLN A 446 1.56 -1.42 -18.20
CA GLN A 446 2.47 -1.88 -19.23
C GLN A 446 3.91 -1.52 -18.87
N ASP A 447 4.16 -0.30 -18.39
CA ASP A 447 5.47 0.13 -17.87
C ASP A 447 5.87 -0.72 -16.67
N LEU A 448 4.93 -0.93 -15.73
CA LEU A 448 5.15 -1.78 -14.54
C LEU A 448 5.53 -3.22 -14.91
N VAL A 449 4.81 -3.83 -15.86
CA VAL A 449 5.09 -5.19 -16.34
C VAL A 449 6.42 -5.25 -17.09
N THR A 450 6.72 -4.24 -17.90
CA THR A 450 8.00 -4.16 -18.63
C THR A 450 9.17 -4.06 -17.67
N GLU A 451 9.01 -3.36 -16.54
CA GLU A 451 10.03 -3.30 -15.48
C GLU A 451 10.05 -4.55 -14.59
N LEU A 452 9.00 -5.38 -14.56
CA LEU A 452 8.94 -6.64 -13.80
C LEU A 452 9.67 -7.81 -14.49
N VAL A 453 9.79 -7.75 -15.82
CA VAL A 453 10.49 -8.74 -16.67
C VAL A 453 11.97 -8.40 -16.73
#